data_AF-A0A7X7EV40-F1
#
_entry.id   AF-A0A7X7EV40-F1
#
_cell.length_a   1.000
_cell.length_b   1.000
_cell.length_c   1.000
_cell.angle_alpha   90.00
_cell.angle_beta   90.00
_cell.angle_gamma   90.00
#
_symmetry.space_group_name_H-M   'P 1'
#
loop_
_entity.id
_entity.type
_entity.pdbx_description
1 polymer ?
#
loop_
_entity_poly.entity_id
_entity_poly.type
_entity_poly.pdbx_seq_one_letter_code
_entity_poly.pdbx_strand_id
1 'polypeptide(L)'
;MPERIQDRLHQIEARINQPEFMKSGGAANEINYYIFDYDPQDELAVRGYVDELAGRYQAGSGPFSVTVFDLFEVLLRFLKENDYLEMTYDFENRRGLGYATDAIVKALGLSQNNQLVKHIVQNTPPNTVVFLTGVGKCYPVLRSHNIINNLQQAMDTVPVVLF
;
A
#
# COMPACT_ATOMS: atom_id res chain seq x y z
N MET A 1 -1.42 -12.04 28.40
CA MET A 1 -1.29 -12.93 27.22
C MET A 1 -1.16 -12.01 26.02
N PRO A 2 -0.18 -12.18 25.12
CA PRO A 2 -0.14 -11.34 23.93
C PRO A 2 -1.46 -11.52 23.17
N GLU A 3 -2.10 -10.42 22.79
CA GLU A 3 -3.28 -10.46 21.93
C GLU A 3 -2.92 -11.25 20.68
N ARG A 4 -3.76 -12.24 20.30
CA ARG A 4 -3.51 -12.98 19.07
C ARG A 4 -3.70 -12.01 17.92
N ILE A 5 -2.82 -12.08 16.92
CA ILE A 5 -2.94 -11.24 15.72
C ILE A 5 -4.34 -11.28 15.10
N GLN A 6 -5.02 -12.44 15.20
CA GLN A 6 -6.40 -12.65 14.78
C GLN A 6 -7.40 -11.71 15.45
N ASP A 7 -7.26 -11.43 16.75
CA ASP A 7 -8.14 -10.51 17.46
C ASP A 7 -7.94 -9.08 16.97
N ARG A 8 -6.69 -8.66 16.73
CA ARG A 8 -6.36 -7.34 16.18
C ARG A 8 -6.85 -7.19 14.73
N LEU A 9 -6.75 -8.25 13.94
CA LEU A 9 -7.25 -8.33 12.57
C LEU A 9 -8.78 -8.19 12.53
N HIS A 10 -9.51 -8.89 13.41
CA HIS A 10 -10.96 -8.73 13.54
C HIS A 10 -11.37 -7.32 13.98
N GLN A 11 -10.58 -6.66 14.84
CA GLN A 11 -10.83 -5.27 15.22
C GLN A 11 -10.71 -4.32 14.02
N ILE A 12 -9.74 -4.54 13.12
CA ILE A 12 -9.62 -3.79 11.87
C ILE A 12 -10.83 -4.04 10.98
N GLU A 13 -11.22 -5.30 10.77
CA GLU A 13 -12.39 -5.64 9.96
C GLU A 13 -13.67 -4.98 10.50
N ALA A 14 -13.84 -4.97 11.82
CA ALA A 14 -14.95 -4.27 12.45
C ALA A 14 -14.89 -2.75 12.22
N ARG A 15 -13.69 -2.15 12.25
CA ARG A 15 -13.49 -0.71 12.02
C ARG A 15 -13.76 -0.30 10.57
N ILE A 16 -13.20 -1.00 9.59
CA ILE A 16 -13.40 -0.67 8.17
C ILE A 16 -14.87 -0.85 7.75
N ASN A 17 -15.59 -1.74 8.42
CA ASN A 17 -17.01 -1.99 8.17
C ASN A 17 -17.93 -0.95 8.84
N GLN A 18 -17.39 -0.04 9.67
CA GLN A 18 -18.18 1.06 10.20
C GLN A 18 -18.43 2.11 9.10
N PRO A 19 -19.68 2.57 8.93
CA PRO A 19 -20.02 3.58 7.92
C PRO A 19 -19.36 4.94 8.20
N GLU A 20 -18.88 5.18 9.42
CA GLU A 20 -18.06 6.34 9.78
C GLU A 20 -16.66 6.29 9.16
N PHE A 21 -16.08 5.10 8.93
CA PHE A 21 -14.77 4.94 8.30
C PHE A 21 -14.76 5.38 6.82
N MET A 22 -15.92 5.34 6.17
CA MET A 22 -16.13 5.84 4.81
C MET A 22 -16.62 7.29 4.76
N LYS A 23 -17.19 7.81 5.84
CA LYS A 23 -17.66 9.19 5.90
C LYS A 23 -16.51 10.10 6.32
N SER A 24 -15.84 10.69 5.34
CA SER A 24 -14.85 11.77 5.51
C SER A 24 -15.50 13.08 6.01
N GLY A 25 -16.30 13.05 7.10
CA GLY A 25 -17.27 14.11 7.40
C GLY A 25 -17.64 14.29 8.86
N GLY A 26 -16.68 14.18 9.79
CA GLY A 26 -16.95 14.31 11.22
C GLY A 26 -15.98 15.23 11.96
N ALA A 27 -15.92 16.53 11.61
CA ALA A 27 -15.40 17.66 12.42
C ALA A 27 -13.97 17.61 13.03
N ALA A 28 -13.34 16.45 13.06
CA ALA A 28 -12.00 16.21 13.54
C ALA A 28 -11.19 15.73 12.35
N ASN A 29 -9.99 16.27 12.25
CA ASN A 29 -8.94 15.97 11.30
C ASN A 29 -8.41 14.53 11.48
N GLU A 30 -9.29 13.53 11.55
CA GLU A 30 -8.95 12.12 11.68
C GLU A 30 -8.46 11.63 10.33
N ILE A 31 -7.16 11.40 10.29
CA ILE A 31 -6.43 10.98 9.10
C ILE A 31 -7.06 9.66 8.64
N ASN A 32 -7.51 9.59 7.37
CA ASN A 32 -8.00 8.39 6.68
C ASN A 32 -6.90 7.34 6.46
N TYR A 33 -5.92 7.26 7.36
CA TYR A 33 -4.72 6.46 7.26
C TYR A 33 -4.54 5.67 8.55
N TYR A 34 -4.56 4.36 8.44
CA TYR A 34 -4.37 3.45 9.55
C TYR A 34 -3.11 2.61 9.31
N ILE A 35 -2.21 2.56 10.28
CA ILE A 35 -1.02 1.71 10.22
C ILE A 35 -1.27 0.52 11.15
N PHE A 36 -1.28 -0.69 10.59
CA PHE A 36 -1.33 -1.93 11.33
C PHE A 36 0.07 -2.47 11.53
N ASP A 37 0.63 -2.23 12.71
CA ASP A 37 1.90 -2.82 13.11
C ASP A 37 1.71 -4.27 13.57
N TYR A 38 2.50 -5.20 13.04
CA TYR A 38 2.53 -6.60 13.47
C TYR A 38 3.97 -7.12 13.46
N ASP A 39 4.19 -8.22 14.18
CA ASP A 39 5.50 -8.87 14.20
C ASP A 39 5.74 -9.59 12.86
N PRO A 40 6.96 -9.55 12.29
CA PRO A 40 7.25 -10.25 11.03
C PRO A 40 6.90 -11.75 11.05
N GLN A 41 6.88 -12.39 12.22
CA GLN A 41 6.46 -13.79 12.37
C GLN A 41 5.00 -14.02 11.97
N ASP A 42 4.16 -12.99 12.09
CA ASP A 42 2.73 -13.02 11.77
C ASP A 42 2.43 -12.66 10.29
N GLU A 43 3.45 -12.35 9.47
CA GLU A 43 3.27 -11.91 8.07
C GLU A 43 2.43 -12.89 7.24
N LEU A 44 2.64 -14.20 7.44
CA LEU A 44 1.87 -15.25 6.76
C LEU A 44 0.38 -15.22 7.12
N ALA A 45 0.06 -14.94 8.39
CA ALA A 45 -1.31 -14.86 8.88
C ALA A 45 -1.99 -13.58 8.39
N VAL A 46 -1.29 -12.44 8.48
CA VAL A 46 -1.79 -11.14 7.99
C VAL A 46 -2.03 -11.19 6.48
N ARG A 47 -1.10 -11.76 5.71
CA ARG A 47 -1.25 -11.89 4.25
C ARG A 47 -2.47 -12.72 3.88
N GLY A 48 -2.67 -13.88 4.54
CA GLY A 48 -3.84 -14.72 4.29
C GLY A 48 -5.14 -13.98 4.59
N TYR A 49 -5.18 -13.29 5.73
CA TYR A 49 -6.37 -12.56 6.16
C TYR A 49 -6.69 -11.35 5.26
N VAL A 50 -5.68 -10.60 4.81
CA VAL A 50 -5.82 -9.50 3.85
C VAL A 50 -6.40 -10.01 2.53
N ASP A 51 -5.94 -11.15 2.03
CA ASP A 51 -6.44 -11.77 0.80
C ASP A 51 -7.90 -12.23 0.96
N GLU A 52 -8.23 -12.87 2.10
CA GLU A 52 -9.59 -13.26 2.44
C GLU A 52 -10.54 -12.05 2.55
N LEU A 53 -10.09 -10.95 3.15
CA LEU A 53 -10.86 -9.70 3.21
C LEU A 53 -11.05 -9.08 1.84
N ALA A 54 -9.99 -9.00 1.05
CA ALA A 54 -10.05 -8.48 -0.31
C ALA A 54 -11.05 -9.26 -1.17
N GLY A 55 -11.06 -10.60 -1.04
CA GLY A 55 -12.02 -11.47 -1.71
C GLY A 55 -13.45 -11.29 -1.20
N ARG A 56 -13.64 -11.15 0.12
CA ARG A 56 -14.97 -10.93 0.73
C ARG A 56 -15.59 -9.58 0.34
N TYR A 57 -14.77 -8.54 0.25
CA TYR A 57 -15.19 -7.17 -0.07
C TYR A 57 -14.84 -6.77 -1.51
N GLN A 58 -14.67 -7.75 -2.41
CA GLN A 58 -14.46 -7.50 -3.82
C GLN A 58 -15.73 -6.88 -4.44
N ALA A 59 -15.54 -5.98 -5.41
CA ALA A 59 -16.58 -5.16 -6.02
C ALA A 59 -17.86 -5.96 -6.34
N GLY A 60 -18.93 -5.71 -5.57
CA GLY A 60 -20.26 -6.30 -5.80
C GLY A 60 -20.98 -6.88 -4.58
N SER A 61 -20.29 -7.14 -3.46
CA SER A 61 -20.90 -7.80 -2.28
C SER A 61 -21.20 -6.90 -1.08
N GLY A 62 -20.80 -5.63 -1.10
CA GLY A 62 -20.90 -4.75 0.08
C GLY A 62 -21.13 -3.27 -0.22
N PRO A 63 -21.33 -2.43 0.82
CA PRO A 63 -21.47 -0.98 0.70
C PRO A 63 -20.17 -0.29 0.25
N PHE A 64 -19.04 -0.98 0.29
CA PHE A 64 -17.74 -0.53 -0.20
C PHE A 64 -16.96 -1.68 -0.84
N SER A 65 -15.95 -1.33 -1.64
CA SER A 65 -14.98 -2.29 -2.18
C SER A 65 -13.68 -2.25 -1.38
N VAL A 66 -12.93 -3.35 -1.35
CA VAL A 66 -11.55 -3.36 -0.83
C VAL A 66 -10.60 -3.66 -1.99
N THR A 67 -9.56 -2.83 -2.14
CA THR A 67 -8.49 -3.07 -3.11
C THR A 67 -7.16 -3.20 -2.39
N VAL A 68 -6.48 -4.32 -2.60
CA VAL A 68 -5.13 -4.55 -2.09
C VAL A 68 -4.12 -4.11 -3.13
N PHE A 69 -3.15 -3.31 -2.71
CA PHE A 69 -2.00 -2.90 -3.50
C PHE A 69 -0.72 -3.35 -2.79
N ASP A 70 0.02 -4.26 -3.41
CA ASP A 70 1.40 -4.56 -3.00
C ASP A 70 2.33 -3.53 -3.66
N LEU A 71 2.96 -2.66 -2.85
CA LEU A 71 3.84 -1.62 -3.35
C LEU A 71 5.01 -2.18 -4.18
N PHE A 72 5.48 -3.38 -3.85
CA PHE A 72 6.56 -4.03 -4.57
C PHE A 72 6.09 -4.53 -5.94
N GLU A 73 4.89 -5.07 -6.04
CA GLU A 73 4.32 -5.47 -7.33
C GLU A 73 4.04 -4.26 -8.22
N VAL A 74 3.48 -3.18 -7.66
CA VAL A 74 3.24 -1.95 -8.44
C VAL A 74 4.57 -1.35 -8.90
N LEU A 75 5.61 -1.38 -8.05
CA LEU A 75 6.96 -0.98 -8.43
C LEU A 75 7.51 -1.84 -9.57
N LEU A 76 7.43 -3.17 -9.45
CA LEU A 76 7.91 -4.09 -10.48
C LEU A 76 7.17 -3.89 -11.81
N ARG A 77 5.85 -3.69 -11.75
CA ARG A 77 5.03 -3.39 -12.93
C ARG A 77 5.49 -2.09 -13.58
N PHE A 78 5.69 -1.04 -12.80
CA PHE A 78 6.19 0.23 -13.31
C PHE A 78 7.56 0.07 -13.99
N LEU A 79 8.48 -0.66 -13.35
CA LEU A 79 9.80 -0.91 -13.93
C LEU A 79 9.72 -1.74 -15.22
N LYS A 80 8.79 -2.69 -15.32
CA LYS A 80 8.53 -3.47 -16.54
C LYS A 80 7.92 -2.61 -17.66
N GLU A 81 6.90 -1.81 -17.34
CA GLU A 81 6.19 -0.98 -18.32
C GLU A 81 7.07 0.12 -18.94
N ASN A 82 8.12 0.53 -18.23
CA ASN A 82 9.05 1.56 -18.68
C ASN A 82 10.39 0.99 -19.19
N ASP A 83 10.49 -0.33 -19.40
CA ASP A 83 11.74 -1.04 -19.78
C ASP A 83 12.94 -0.78 -18.83
N TYR A 84 12.69 -0.23 -17.63
CA TYR A 84 13.72 0.01 -16.63
C TYR A 84 14.18 -1.27 -15.94
N LEU A 85 13.38 -2.34 -15.98
CA LEU A 85 13.72 -3.62 -15.36
C LEU A 85 15.01 -4.21 -15.94
N GLU A 86 15.16 -4.23 -17.27
CA GLU A 86 16.38 -4.74 -17.90
C GLU A 86 17.57 -3.81 -17.65
N MET A 87 17.36 -2.49 -17.70
CA MET A 87 18.40 -1.52 -17.35
C MET A 87 18.88 -1.68 -15.90
N THR A 88 17.98 -1.98 -14.97
CA THR A 88 18.34 -2.17 -13.56
C THR A 88 19.18 -3.42 -13.35
N TYR A 89 18.92 -4.52 -14.09
CA TYR A 89 19.81 -5.68 -14.07
C TYR A 89 21.21 -5.36 -14.62
N ASP A 90 21.32 -4.63 -15.72
CA ASP A 90 22.63 -4.23 -16.27
C ASP A 90 23.36 -3.26 -15.32
N PHE A 91 22.64 -2.31 -14.70
CA PHE A 91 23.21 -1.42 -13.69
C PHE A 91 23.65 -2.15 -12.43
N GLU A 92 22.87 -3.11 -11.95
CA GLU A 92 23.24 -3.94 -10.80
C GLU A 92 24.51 -4.75 -11.10
N ASN A 93 24.58 -5.37 -12.28
CA ASN A 93 25.74 -6.16 -12.69
C ASN A 93 27.01 -5.30 -12.89
N ARG A 94 26.87 -4.05 -13.35
CA ARG A 94 28.02 -3.16 -13.60
C ARG A 94 28.46 -2.31 -12.41
N ARG A 95 27.51 -1.84 -11.59
CA ARG A 95 27.74 -0.81 -10.56
C ARG A 95 27.22 -1.19 -9.17
N GLY A 96 26.60 -2.36 -9.04
CA GLY A 96 26.06 -2.86 -7.79
C GLY A 96 24.67 -2.30 -7.42
N LEU A 97 24.09 -2.89 -6.39
CA LEU A 97 22.71 -2.65 -5.93
C LEU A 97 22.42 -1.17 -5.61
N GLY A 98 23.38 -0.45 -5.04
CA GLY A 98 23.19 0.95 -4.65
C GLY A 98 22.91 1.87 -5.84
N TYR A 99 23.55 1.63 -6.98
CA TYR A 99 23.34 2.44 -8.19
C TYR A 99 22.01 2.10 -8.87
N ALA A 100 21.65 0.81 -8.94
CA ALA A 100 20.35 0.37 -9.43
C ALA A 100 19.20 0.97 -8.60
N THR A 101 19.36 0.98 -7.28
CA THR A 101 18.41 1.58 -6.34
C THR A 101 18.22 3.08 -6.58
N ASP A 102 19.30 3.85 -6.73
CA ASP A 102 19.23 5.29 -7.01
C ASP A 102 18.57 5.58 -8.37
N ALA A 103 18.85 4.76 -9.38
CA ALA A 103 18.22 4.85 -10.70
C ALA A 103 16.71 4.61 -10.62
N ILE A 104 16.27 3.59 -9.87
CA ILE A 104 14.84 3.30 -9.64
C ILE A 104 14.16 4.48 -8.93
N VAL A 105 14.77 5.00 -7.86
CA VAL A 105 14.23 6.14 -7.10
C VAL A 105 14.07 7.38 -8.00
N LYS A 106 15.06 7.64 -8.85
CA LYS A 106 14.99 8.74 -9.84
C LYS A 106 13.92 8.51 -10.90
N ALA A 107 13.83 7.30 -11.44
CA ALA A 107 12.82 6.95 -12.44
C ALA A 107 11.39 7.09 -11.91
N LEU A 108 11.16 6.78 -10.63
CA LEU A 108 9.87 6.92 -9.97
C LEU A 108 9.49 8.37 -9.65
N GLY A 109 10.46 9.30 -9.61
CA GLY A 109 10.19 10.70 -9.33
C GLY A 109 9.47 10.94 -7.99
N LEU A 110 9.89 10.22 -6.93
CA LEU A 110 9.24 10.19 -5.61
C LEU A 110 9.07 11.57 -4.93
N SER A 111 9.74 12.61 -5.42
CA SER A 111 9.73 13.95 -4.80
C SER A 111 8.64 14.89 -5.29
N GLN A 112 8.10 14.72 -6.51
CA GLN A 112 7.12 15.68 -7.07
C GLN A 112 6.05 15.06 -7.98
N ASN A 113 6.29 13.87 -8.53
CA ASN A 113 5.42 13.30 -9.56
C ASN A 113 5.32 11.78 -9.37
N ASN A 114 4.90 11.38 -8.17
CA ASN A 114 4.94 9.99 -7.74
C ASN A 114 3.98 9.13 -8.58
N GLN A 115 4.53 8.48 -9.61
CA GLN A 115 3.77 7.68 -10.57
C GLN A 115 3.11 6.47 -9.91
N LEU A 116 3.73 5.90 -8.87
CA LEU A 116 3.16 4.84 -8.04
C LEU A 116 1.83 5.29 -7.43
N VAL A 117 1.82 6.48 -6.82
CA VAL A 117 0.63 7.02 -6.17
C VAL A 117 -0.47 7.32 -7.19
N LYS A 118 -0.12 7.90 -8.34
CA LYS A 118 -1.09 8.12 -9.43
C LYS A 118 -1.70 6.81 -9.91
N HIS A 119 -0.90 5.75 -10.05
CA HIS A 119 -1.39 4.44 -10.44
C HIS A 119 -2.36 3.88 -9.41
N ILE A 120 -2.04 3.97 -8.11
CA ILE A 120 -2.93 3.52 -7.03
C ILE A 120 -4.24 4.30 -7.06
N VAL A 121 -4.19 5.63 -7.16
CA VAL A 121 -5.38 6.50 -7.22
C VAL A 121 -6.24 6.18 -8.45
N GLN A 122 -5.63 5.98 -9.63
CA GLN A 122 -6.37 5.64 -10.86
C GLN A 122 -7.01 4.25 -10.81
N ASN A 123 -6.40 3.31 -10.12
CA ASN A 123 -6.93 1.95 -9.94
C ASN A 123 -7.83 1.83 -8.70
N THR A 124 -8.10 2.93 -7.99
CA THR A 124 -8.98 2.96 -6.83
C THR A 124 -10.29 3.66 -7.19
N PRO A 125 -11.40 2.91 -7.39
CA PRO A 125 -12.70 3.51 -7.63
C PRO A 125 -13.22 4.25 -6.38
N PRO A 126 -14.18 5.18 -6.54
CA PRO A 126 -14.79 5.86 -5.40
C PRO A 126 -15.47 4.86 -4.46
N ASN A 127 -15.43 5.14 -3.15
CA ASN A 127 -16.00 4.29 -2.09
C ASN A 127 -15.28 2.93 -1.91
N THR A 128 -13.95 2.95 -1.98
CA THR A 128 -13.07 1.78 -1.82
C THR A 128 -12.15 1.98 -0.62
N VAL A 129 -11.86 0.92 0.13
CA VAL A 129 -10.81 0.90 1.14
C VAL A 129 -9.55 0.35 0.50
N VAL A 130 -8.43 1.06 0.64
CA VAL A 130 -7.15 0.66 0.06
C VAL A 130 -6.29 -0.01 1.11
N PHE A 131 -5.91 -1.25 0.86
CA PHE A 131 -4.96 -1.99 1.68
C PHE A 131 -3.59 -1.95 1.03
N LEU A 132 -2.63 -1.29 1.67
CA LEU A 132 -1.24 -1.24 1.23
C LEU A 132 -0.46 -2.34 1.92
N THR A 133 0.21 -3.17 1.14
CA THR A 133 1.09 -4.24 1.63
C THR A 133 2.45 -4.14 0.93
N GLY A 134 3.43 -4.91 1.40
CA GLY A 134 4.73 -5.03 0.71
C GLY A 134 5.67 -3.84 0.90
N VAL A 135 5.36 -2.93 1.84
CA VAL A 135 6.22 -1.79 2.21
C VAL A 135 7.61 -2.26 2.64
N GLY A 136 7.67 -3.37 3.38
CA GLY A 136 8.93 -4.00 3.80
C GLY A 136 9.73 -4.61 2.64
N LYS A 137 9.06 -5.19 1.63
CA LYS A 137 9.70 -5.78 0.44
C LYS A 137 10.39 -4.72 -0.43
N CYS A 138 9.90 -3.49 -0.36
CA CYS A 138 10.47 -2.36 -1.07
C CYS A 138 11.71 -1.76 -0.37
N TYR A 139 12.07 -2.20 0.83
CA TYR A 139 13.28 -1.75 1.51
C TYR A 139 14.51 -2.49 0.94
N PRO A 140 15.66 -1.83 0.68
CA PRO A 140 15.98 -0.41 0.87
C PRO A 140 15.67 0.49 -0.33
N VAL A 141 15.05 -0.05 -1.39
CA VAL A 141 14.81 0.64 -2.67
C VAL A 141 13.94 1.89 -2.50
N LEU A 142 12.89 1.78 -1.69
CA LEU A 142 11.98 2.87 -1.37
C LEU A 142 12.04 3.12 0.14
N ARG A 143 12.38 4.36 0.52
CA ARG A 143 12.21 4.77 1.92
C ARG A 143 10.72 4.97 2.18
N SER A 144 10.14 4.13 3.05
CA SER A 144 8.69 4.05 3.30
C SER A 144 8.06 5.42 3.58
N HIS A 145 8.74 6.30 4.32
CA HIS A 145 8.22 7.63 4.68
C HIS A 145 7.92 8.55 3.49
N ASN A 146 8.68 8.47 2.40
CA ASN A 146 8.43 9.32 1.22
C ASN A 146 7.18 8.86 0.47
N ILE A 147 6.95 7.54 0.40
CA ILE A 147 5.75 7.01 -0.25
C ILE A 147 4.52 7.25 0.61
N ILE A 148 4.61 7.01 1.92
CA ILE A 148 3.52 7.22 2.87
C ILE A 148 3.01 8.66 2.80
N ASN A 149 3.91 9.66 2.86
CA ASN A 149 3.52 11.07 2.81
C ASN A 149 2.83 11.45 1.49
N ASN A 150 3.34 10.95 0.36
CA ASN A 150 2.74 11.22 -0.95
C ASN A 150 1.38 10.53 -1.12
N LEU A 151 1.25 9.29 -0.65
CA LEU A 151 -0.02 8.56 -0.65
C LEU A 151 -1.06 9.24 0.22
N GLN A 152 -0.66 9.66 1.42
CA GLN A 152 -1.52 10.39 2.33
C GLN A 152 -2.02 11.71 1.71
N GLN A 153 -1.16 12.43 0.99
CA GLN A 153 -1.55 13.68 0.31
C GLN A 153 -2.47 13.44 -0.90
N ALA A 154 -2.32 12.32 -1.60
CA ALA A 154 -3.10 12.02 -2.80
C ALA A 154 -4.43 11.32 -2.52
N MET A 155 -4.55 10.61 -1.38
CA MET A 155 -5.73 9.83 -0.99
C MET A 155 -6.49 10.48 0.16
N ASP A 156 -6.69 11.79 0.08
CA ASP A 156 -7.37 12.60 1.12
C ASP A 156 -8.81 12.09 1.40
N THR A 157 -9.47 11.53 0.39
CA THR A 157 -10.87 11.09 0.43
C THR A 157 -11.08 9.59 0.57
N VAL A 158 -10.01 8.80 0.61
CA VAL A 158 -10.08 7.32 0.56
C VAL A 158 -9.39 6.74 1.79
N PRO A 159 -10.05 5.86 2.56
CA PRO A 159 -9.42 5.21 3.70
C PRO A 159 -8.32 4.22 3.26
N VAL A 160 -7.15 4.36 3.87
CA VAL A 160 -5.96 3.57 3.59
C VAL A 160 -5.53 2.81 4.84
N VAL A 161 -5.30 1.52 4.70
CA VAL A 161 -4.76 0.66 5.76
C VAL A 161 -3.42 0.11 5.30
N LEU A 162 -2.36 0.43 6.03
CA LEU A 162 -1.02 -0.07 5.79
C LEU A 162 -0.77 -1.31 6.66
N PHE A 163 -0.31 -2.39 6.03
CA PHE A 163 0.19 -3.61 6.63
C PHE A 163 1.68 -3.79 6.26
#